data_AF-A0A257UD39-F1
#
_entry.id   AF-A0A257UD39-F1
#
_cell.length_a   1.000
_cell.length_b   1.000
_cell.length_c   1.000
_cell.angle_alpha   90.00
_cell.angle_beta   90.00
_cell.angle_gamma   90.00
#
_symmetry.space_group_name_H-M   'P 1'
#
loop_
_entity.id
_entity.type
_entity.pdbx_description
1 polymer ?
#
loop_
_entity_poly.entity_id
_entity_poly.type
_entity_poly.pdbx_seq_one_letter_code
_entity_poly.pdbx_strand_id
1 'polypeptide(L)'
;MGLEPGEIERLRKIDVGQADVYEKITTLLPVRAPADGWVVEFELGLGEVVLPLERLFELQDLSRIWVQAYVREGDAGRVRVGQEVTVTVAGDPTFRARGTVTRTSPEVSTTDRVLAVWAELDNSELRLREGMLATVAIEVDDKSQWPVAKE
;
A
#
# COMPACT_ATOMS: atom_id res chain seq x y z
N MET A 1 -13.27 51.77 48.45
CA MET A 1 -13.31 50.32 48.24
C MET A 1 -12.75 50.08 46.84
N GLY A 2 -11.43 50.15 46.74
CA GLY A 2 -10.68 50.06 45.48
C GLY A 2 -9.68 48.93 45.63
N LEU A 3 -9.48 48.17 44.57
CA LEU A 3 -8.59 47.01 44.52
C LEU A 3 -7.16 47.43 44.89
N GLU A 4 -6.47 46.59 45.67
CA GLU A 4 -5.13 46.88 46.18
C GLU A 4 -4.09 46.84 45.04
N PRO A 5 -2.96 47.59 45.12
CA PRO A 5 -1.94 47.65 44.06
C PRO A 5 -1.38 46.29 43.62
N GLY A 6 -1.46 45.26 44.48
CA GLY A 6 -1.04 43.89 44.17
C GLY A 6 -2.02 43.08 43.30
N GLU A 7 -3.27 43.52 43.12
CA GLU A 7 -4.25 42.91 42.21
C GLU A 7 -4.07 43.39 40.77
N ILE A 8 -3.54 44.61 40.59
CA ILE A 8 -3.18 45.16 39.27
C ILE A 8 -2.02 44.36 38.65
N GLU A 9 -1.09 43.86 39.47
CA GLU A 9 0.02 43.02 39.02
C GLU A 9 -0.43 41.59 38.63
N ARG A 10 -1.53 41.08 39.21
CA ARG A 10 -2.12 39.78 38.79
C ARG A 10 -2.86 39.88 37.46
N LEU A 11 -3.47 41.03 37.15
CA LEU A 11 -4.09 41.26 35.84
C LEU A 11 -3.06 41.41 34.71
N ARG A 12 -1.80 41.71 35.04
CA ARG A 12 -0.68 41.73 34.07
C ARG A 12 -0.13 40.34 33.73
N LYS A 13 -0.48 39.31 34.53
CA LYS A 13 -0.15 37.91 34.27
C LYS A 13 -1.28 37.12 33.62
N ILE A 14 -2.41 37.74 33.33
CA ILE A 14 -3.29 37.27 32.25
C ILE A 14 -2.71 37.84 30.96
N ASP A 15 -1.51 37.34 30.66
CA ASP A 15 -0.95 37.23 29.34
C ASP A 15 -1.93 36.31 28.59
N VAL A 16 -3.08 36.86 28.17
CA VAL A 16 -3.69 36.39 26.93
C VAL A 16 -2.63 36.75 25.92
N GLY A 17 -1.67 35.82 25.77
CA GLY A 17 -0.50 35.94 24.95
C GLY A 17 -0.98 36.58 23.67
N GLN A 18 -0.43 37.78 23.42
CA GLN A 18 -0.64 38.48 22.17
C GLN A 18 -0.63 37.41 21.11
N ALA A 19 -1.77 37.30 20.43
CA ALA A 19 -1.90 36.40 19.31
C ALA A 19 -0.67 36.65 18.43
N ASP A 20 0.31 35.74 18.50
CA ASP A 20 1.41 35.58 17.55
C ASP A 20 0.84 35.11 16.20
N VAL A 21 -0.30 35.68 15.83
CA VAL A 21 -0.84 35.76 14.49
C VAL A 21 -0.22 37.03 13.89
N TYR A 22 1.10 37.19 14.02
CA TYR A 22 1.86 37.67 12.89
C TYR A 22 1.81 36.54 11.88
N GLU A 23 0.71 36.53 11.13
CA GLU A 23 0.46 35.73 9.96
C GLU A 23 1.72 35.83 9.09
N LYS A 24 2.58 34.82 9.19
CA LYS A 24 3.84 34.76 8.47
C LYS A 24 3.49 34.61 7.00
N ILE A 25 3.37 35.73 6.30
CA ILE A 25 3.16 35.77 4.85
C ILE A 25 4.33 35.01 4.23
N THR A 26 4.06 33.76 3.88
CA THR A 26 5.05 32.83 3.39
C THR A 26 4.88 32.78 1.89
N THR A 27 5.77 33.45 1.17
CA THR A 27 5.79 33.45 -0.30
C THR A 27 6.22 32.07 -0.86
N LEU A 28 6.81 31.21 -0.03
CA LEU A 28 7.35 29.91 -0.40
C LEU A 28 6.78 28.80 0.49
N LEU A 29 5.89 27.98 -0.04
CA LEU A 29 5.33 26.83 0.68
C LEU A 29 6.10 25.55 0.28
N PRO A 30 6.93 24.98 1.17
CA PRO A 30 7.59 23.71 0.87
C PRO A 30 6.57 22.57 0.87
N VAL A 31 6.43 21.90 -0.26
CA VAL A 31 5.67 20.65 -0.35
C VAL A 31 6.61 19.50 0.03
N ARG A 32 6.18 18.68 1.00
CA ARG A 32 6.94 17.52 1.49
C ARG A 32 6.17 16.24 1.20
N ALA A 33 6.91 15.13 1.16
CA ALA A 33 6.31 13.80 1.10
C ALA A 33 5.37 13.60 2.30
N PRO A 34 4.09 13.21 2.09
CA PRO A 34 3.15 12.93 3.17
C PRO A 34 3.46 11.63 3.93
N ALA A 35 4.24 10.72 3.34
CA ALA A 35 4.63 9.45 3.93
C ALA A 35 5.95 8.94 3.32
N ASP A 36 6.56 7.94 3.95
CA ASP A 36 7.68 7.20 3.39
C ASP A 36 7.24 6.42 2.14
N GLY A 37 8.13 6.34 1.15
CA GLY A 37 7.85 5.63 -0.10
C GLY A 37 8.86 5.99 -1.20
N TRP A 38 8.60 5.48 -2.40
CA TRP A 38 9.39 5.75 -3.60
C TRP A 38 8.65 6.73 -4.49
N VAL A 39 9.37 7.73 -5.00
CA VAL A 39 8.83 8.64 -6.02
C VAL A 39 8.83 7.90 -7.35
N VAL A 40 7.63 7.56 -7.85
CA VAL A 40 7.47 6.84 -9.12
C VAL A 40 7.22 7.79 -10.29
N GLU A 41 6.73 9.00 -10.00
CA GLU A 41 6.44 10.04 -10.99
C GLU A 41 6.84 11.41 -10.42
N PHE A 42 7.62 12.17 -11.19
CA PHE A 42 8.02 13.54 -10.90
C PHE A 42 8.26 14.27 -12.22
N GLU A 43 7.25 14.98 -12.72
CA GLU A 43 7.28 15.59 -14.05
C GLU A 43 7.43 17.11 -14.03
N LEU A 44 7.89 17.69 -12.92
CA LEU A 44 8.05 19.14 -12.78
C LEU A 44 9.46 19.61 -13.12
N GLY A 45 9.54 20.60 -13.99
CA GLY A 45 10.76 21.34 -14.31
C GLY A 45 11.01 22.54 -13.39
N LEU A 46 12.28 22.95 -13.27
CA LEU A 46 12.61 24.21 -12.60
C LEU A 46 12.03 25.41 -13.38
N GLY A 47 11.31 26.28 -12.67
CA GLY A 47 10.68 27.47 -13.26
C GLY A 47 9.29 27.23 -13.85
N GLU A 48 8.79 26.00 -13.77
CA GLU A 48 7.43 25.65 -14.19
C GLU A 48 6.38 26.22 -13.23
N VAL A 49 5.26 26.67 -13.79
CA VAL A 49 4.12 27.19 -13.02
C VAL A 49 3.17 26.03 -12.76
N VAL A 50 2.96 25.70 -11.49
CA VAL A 50 2.05 24.65 -11.06
C VAL A 50 0.66 25.23 -10.76
N LEU A 51 -0.38 24.53 -11.19
CA LEU A 51 -1.76 24.93 -10.95
C LEU A 51 -2.36 24.20 -9.72
N PRO A 52 -3.41 24.76 -9.09
CA PRO A 52 -4.15 24.03 -8.08
C PRO A 52 -4.67 22.70 -8.63
N LEU A 53 -4.60 21.65 -7.81
CA LEU A 53 -5.02 20.27 -8.14
C LEU A 53 -4.11 19.54 -9.13
N GLU A 54 -3.00 20.15 -9.55
CA GLU A 54 -1.98 19.46 -10.33
C GLU A 54 -1.19 18.48 -9.46
N ARG A 55 -0.89 17.31 -10.02
CA ARG A 55 -0.08 16.30 -9.34
C ARG A 55 1.39 16.71 -9.43
N LEU A 56 2.00 16.99 -8.29
CA LEU A 56 3.41 17.39 -8.24
C LEU A 56 4.37 16.20 -8.27
N PHE A 57 3.97 15.11 -7.61
CA PHE A 57 4.70 13.85 -7.56
C PHE A 57 3.78 12.71 -7.15
N GLU A 58 4.12 11.48 -7.54
CA GLU A 58 3.47 10.27 -7.07
C GLU A 58 4.42 9.48 -6.16
N LEU A 59 3.93 9.12 -4.98
CA LEU A 59 4.61 8.24 -4.04
C LEU A 59 3.90 6.89 -3.99
N GLN A 60 4.68 5.82 -4.07
CA GLN A 60 4.20 4.46 -3.86
C GLN A 60 5.07 3.73 -2.84
N ASP A 61 4.43 2.89 -2.02
CA ASP A 61 5.14 1.91 -1.20
C ASP A 61 5.35 0.64 -2.02
N LEU A 62 6.61 0.37 -2.39
CA LEU A 62 7.00 -0.78 -3.20
C LEU A 62 7.53 -1.94 -2.35
N SER A 63 7.53 -1.81 -1.01
CA SER A 63 8.07 -2.81 -0.09
C SER A 63 7.20 -4.08 -0.01
N ARG A 64 5.91 -3.95 -0.33
CA ARG A 64 4.95 -5.05 -0.46
C ARG A 64 4.25 -4.92 -1.78
N ILE A 65 4.13 -6.03 -2.50
CA ILE A 65 3.41 -6.05 -3.76
C ILE A 65 2.38 -7.16 -3.79
N TRP A 66 1.35 -6.97 -4.60
CA TRP A 66 0.39 -8.03 -4.89
C TRP A 66 0.66 -8.63 -6.26
N VAL A 67 0.62 -9.96 -6.31
CA VAL A 67 0.58 -10.70 -7.57
C VAL A 67 -0.83 -11.23 -7.77
N GLN A 68 -1.39 -10.90 -8.92
CA GLN A 68 -2.68 -11.42 -9.36
C GLN A 68 -2.48 -12.70 -10.16
N ALA A 69 -3.05 -13.79 -9.68
CA ALA A 69 -3.07 -15.09 -10.33
C ALA A 69 -4.49 -15.46 -10.79
N TYR A 70 -4.58 -16.24 -11.86
CA TYR A 70 -5.84 -16.75 -12.39
C TYR A 70 -5.88 -18.27 -12.21
N VAL A 71 -6.83 -18.74 -11.39
CA VAL A 71 -7.00 -20.15 -11.06
C VAL A 71 -8.20 -20.70 -11.82
N ARG A 72 -8.08 -21.87 -12.44
CA ARG A 72 -9.19 -22.48 -13.20
C ARG A 72 -10.34 -22.87 -12.27
N GLU A 73 -11.57 -22.84 -12.79
CA GLU A 73 -12.79 -23.19 -12.05
C GLU A 73 -12.69 -24.52 -11.28
N GLY A 74 -12.06 -25.55 -11.86
CA GLY A 74 -11.89 -26.87 -11.23
C GLY A 74 -11.05 -26.87 -9.94
N ASP A 75 -10.09 -25.93 -9.81
CA ASP A 75 -9.24 -25.79 -8.63
C ASP A 75 -9.68 -24.64 -7.72
N ALA A 76 -10.62 -23.79 -8.17
CA ALA A 76 -11.07 -22.61 -7.45
C ALA A 76 -11.56 -22.94 -6.02
N GLY A 77 -12.25 -24.07 -5.84
CA GLY A 77 -12.74 -24.51 -4.51
C GLY A 77 -11.65 -24.94 -3.52
N ARG A 78 -10.41 -25.12 -3.99
CA ARG A 78 -9.26 -25.51 -3.16
C ARG A 78 -8.48 -24.30 -2.64
N VAL A 79 -8.67 -23.14 -3.26
CA VAL A 79 -7.97 -21.91 -2.92
C VAL A 79 -8.65 -21.19 -1.75
N ARG A 80 -7.86 -20.82 -0.74
CA ARG A 80 -8.32 -20.12 0.46
C ARG A 80 -7.35 -19.02 0.84
N VAL A 81 -7.89 -17.94 1.42
CA VAL A 81 -7.09 -16.88 2.05
C VAL A 81 -6.22 -17.50 3.16
N GLY A 82 -4.97 -17.08 3.24
CA GLY A 82 -3.98 -17.60 4.18
C GLY A 82 -3.09 -18.72 3.64
N GLN A 83 -3.34 -19.23 2.43
CA GLN A 83 -2.46 -20.24 1.83
C GLN A 83 -1.11 -19.65 1.42
N GLU A 84 -0.05 -20.44 1.61
CA GLU A 84 1.28 -20.07 1.13
C GLU A 84 1.34 -20.14 -0.40
N VAL A 85 2.05 -19.17 -0.97
CA VAL A 85 2.33 -19.15 -2.41
C VAL A 85 3.83 -19.03 -2.65
N THR A 86 4.28 -19.68 -3.71
CA THR A 86 5.61 -19.46 -4.29
C THR A 86 5.45 -18.79 -5.64
N VAL A 87 6.13 -17.68 -5.83
CA VAL A 87 6.08 -16.88 -7.05
C VAL A 87 7.44 -16.88 -7.74
N THR A 88 7.43 -17.16 -9.03
CA THR A 88 8.61 -17.15 -9.90
C THR A 88 8.37 -16.16 -11.02
N VAL A 89 9.29 -15.21 -11.22
CA VAL A 89 9.17 -14.21 -12.30
C VAL A 89 9.71 -14.74 -13.62
N ALA A 90 9.07 -14.38 -14.72
CA ALA A 90 9.49 -14.83 -16.06
C ALA A 90 10.88 -14.33 -16.45
N GLY A 91 11.29 -13.14 -15.98
CA GLY A 91 12.59 -12.55 -16.27
C GLY A 91 13.76 -13.15 -15.50
N ASP A 92 13.51 -13.88 -14.41
CA ASP A 92 14.53 -14.56 -13.60
C ASP A 92 13.95 -15.86 -13.02
N PRO A 93 14.10 -17.00 -13.72
CA PRO A 93 13.59 -18.28 -13.26
C PRO A 93 14.24 -18.82 -11.98
N THR A 94 15.38 -18.26 -11.57
CA THR A 94 16.07 -18.65 -10.33
C THR A 94 15.52 -17.92 -9.10
N PHE A 95 14.89 -16.76 -9.32
CA PHE A 95 14.26 -15.99 -8.28
C PHE A 95 12.94 -16.62 -7.86
N ARG A 96 12.80 -16.88 -6.56
CA ARG A 96 11.57 -17.35 -5.94
C ARG A 96 11.21 -16.45 -4.77
N ALA A 97 10.04 -15.85 -4.83
CA ALA A 97 9.46 -15.12 -3.71
C ALA A 97 8.40 -15.98 -3.03
N ARG A 98 8.32 -15.90 -1.71
CA ARG A 98 7.24 -16.52 -0.93
C ARG A 98 6.26 -15.45 -0.50
N GLY A 99 4.98 -15.83 -0.44
CA GLY A 99 3.91 -14.94 -0.05
C GLY A 99 2.71 -15.68 0.48
N THR A 100 1.62 -14.95 0.63
CA THR A 100 0.38 -15.49 1.17
C THR A 100 -0.81 -14.97 0.37
N VAL A 101 -1.80 -15.84 0.11
CA VAL A 101 -3.08 -15.41 -0.48
C VAL A 101 -3.80 -14.49 0.49
N THR A 102 -4.02 -13.24 0.09
CA THR A 102 -4.72 -12.24 0.91
C THR A 102 -6.16 -12.03 0.47
N ARG A 103 -6.46 -12.26 -0.81
CA ARG A 103 -7.80 -12.04 -1.36
C ARG A 103 -8.10 -12.99 -2.51
N THR A 104 -9.35 -13.43 -2.59
CA THR A 104 -9.90 -14.13 -3.75
C THR A 104 -11.10 -13.35 -4.28
N SER A 105 -11.34 -13.41 -5.59
CA SER A 105 -12.55 -12.87 -6.20
C SER A 105 -13.80 -13.56 -5.61
N PRO A 106 -14.91 -12.84 -5.38
CA PRO A 106 -16.16 -13.46 -4.94
C PRO A 106 -16.81 -14.30 -6.05
N GLU A 107 -16.45 -14.04 -7.31
CA GLU A 107 -17.05 -14.66 -8.50
C GLU A 107 -15.97 -15.23 -9.43
N VAL A 108 -16.32 -16.31 -10.12
CA VAL A 108 -15.52 -16.88 -11.21
C VAL A 108 -15.93 -16.20 -12.52
N SER A 109 -14.95 -15.72 -13.30
CA SER A 109 -15.21 -15.11 -14.60
C SER A 109 -15.94 -16.11 -15.51
N THR A 110 -17.09 -15.71 -16.06
CA THR A 110 -17.90 -16.57 -16.94
C THR A 110 -17.30 -16.73 -18.33
N THR A 111 -16.50 -15.74 -18.78
CA THR A 111 -15.82 -15.72 -20.07
C THR A 111 -14.66 -16.72 -20.10
N ASP A 112 -13.76 -16.63 -19.13
CA ASP A 112 -12.49 -17.38 -19.12
C ASP A 112 -12.50 -18.57 -18.16
N ARG A 113 -13.55 -18.70 -17.33
CA ARG A 113 -13.70 -19.75 -16.30
C ARG A 113 -12.53 -19.78 -15.33
N VAL A 114 -12.12 -18.59 -14.88
CA VAL A 114 -11.04 -18.39 -13.91
C VAL A 114 -11.48 -17.58 -12.70
N LEU A 115 -10.94 -17.93 -11.54
CA LEU A 115 -11.00 -17.19 -10.29
C LEU A 115 -9.75 -16.31 -10.18
N ALA A 116 -9.92 -15.00 -10.01
CA ALA A 116 -8.81 -14.11 -9.70
C ALA A 116 -8.42 -14.21 -8.22
N VAL A 117 -7.13 -14.33 -7.95
CA VAL A 117 -6.54 -14.48 -6.62
C VAL A 117 -5.41 -13.47 -6.47
N TRP A 118 -5.35 -12.77 -5.35
CA TRP A 118 -4.27 -11.86 -5.01
C TRP A 118 -3.46 -12.46 -3.87
N ALA A 119 -2.15 -12.52 -4.08
CA ALA A 119 -1.20 -12.91 -3.06
C ALA A 119 -0.23 -11.76 -2.78
N GLU A 120 0.04 -11.51 -1.51
CA GLU A 120 1.00 -10.52 -1.07
C GLU A 120 2.40 -11.14 -0.94
N LEU A 121 3.39 -10.42 -1.45
CA LEU A 121 4.80 -10.78 -1.41
C LEU A 121 5.59 -9.67 -0.73
N ASP A 122 6.60 -10.08 0.03
CA ASP A 122 7.65 -9.17 0.47
C ASP A 122 8.53 -8.79 -0.73
N ASN A 123 8.74 -7.49 -0.90
CA ASN A 123 9.58 -6.91 -1.93
C ASN A 123 10.58 -5.91 -1.32
N SER A 124 11.09 -6.20 -0.13
CA SER A 124 12.06 -5.36 0.57
C SER A 124 13.36 -5.16 -0.23
N GLU A 125 13.74 -6.12 -1.07
CA GLU A 125 14.88 -6.04 -1.99
C GLU A 125 14.58 -5.32 -3.31
N LEU A 126 13.34 -4.88 -3.54
CA LEU A 126 12.89 -4.18 -4.76
C LEU A 126 13.20 -4.91 -6.07
N ARG A 127 13.21 -6.25 -6.03
CA ARG A 127 13.48 -7.09 -7.19
C ARG A 127 12.24 -7.32 -8.05
N LEU A 128 11.06 -7.24 -7.46
CA LEU A 128 9.79 -7.36 -8.14
C LEU A 128 9.31 -5.97 -8.56
N ARG A 129 8.84 -5.85 -9.80
CA ARG A 129 8.29 -4.62 -10.35
C ARG A 129 6.90 -4.86 -10.89
N GLU A 130 6.09 -3.82 -10.87
CA GLU A 130 4.78 -3.83 -11.51
C GLU A 130 4.92 -4.15 -13.02
N GLY A 131 3.92 -4.84 -13.56
CA GLY A 131 3.89 -5.27 -14.96
C GLY A 131 4.74 -6.51 -15.28
N MET A 132 5.52 -7.04 -14.34
CA MET A 132 6.23 -8.31 -14.55
C MET A 132 5.26 -9.49 -14.63
N LEU A 133 5.51 -10.37 -15.59
CA LEU A 133 4.83 -11.67 -15.65
C LEU A 133 5.44 -12.63 -14.63
N ALA A 134 4.58 -13.31 -13.89
CA ALA A 134 4.99 -14.28 -12.89
C ALA A 134 4.12 -15.54 -12.93
N THR A 135 4.71 -16.66 -12.53
CA THR A 135 4.02 -17.92 -12.29
C THR A 135 3.82 -18.07 -10.79
N VAL A 136 2.59 -18.35 -10.37
CA VAL A 136 2.23 -18.54 -8.96
C VAL A 136 1.87 -20.00 -8.71
N ALA A 137 2.57 -20.64 -7.79
CA ALA A 137 2.22 -21.94 -7.24
C ALA A 137 1.56 -21.72 -5.87
N ILE A 138 0.31 -22.17 -5.73
CA ILE A 138 -0.46 -22.06 -4.49
C ILE A 138 -0.45 -23.44 -3.81
N GLU A 139 -0.05 -23.49 -2.55
CA GLU A 139 -0.10 -24.73 -1.78
C GLU A 139 -1.53 -25.00 -1.30
N VAL A 140 -2.04 -26.19 -1.63
CA VAL A 140 -3.41 -26.61 -1.34
C VAL A 140 -3.38 -27.87 -0.48
N ASP A 141 -3.99 -27.81 0.70
CA ASP A 141 -4.16 -28.98 1.56
C ASP A 141 -5.07 -30.00 0.88
N ASP A 142 -4.49 -31.14 0.48
CA ASP A 142 -5.23 -32.26 -0.07
C ASP A 142 -5.78 -33.13 1.07
N LYS A 143 -6.95 -32.74 1.60
CA LYS A 143 -7.76 -33.61 2.47
C LYS A 143 -8.79 -34.43 1.68
N SER A 144 -8.49 -34.82 0.44
CA SER A 144 -9.24 -35.84 -0.29
C SER A 144 -8.54 -37.20 -0.23
N GLN A 145 -8.27 -37.72 0.97
CA GLN A 145 -8.08 -39.16 1.14
C GLN A 145 -9.46 -39.83 1.07
N TRP A 146 -9.90 -40.16 -0.14
CA TRP A 146 -10.90 -41.21 -0.30
C TRP A 146 -10.25 -42.54 0.15
N PRO A 147 -10.79 -43.27 1.14
CA PRO A 147 -10.23 -44.56 1.50
C PRO A 147 -10.39 -45.51 0.31
N VAL A 148 -9.27 -45.97 -0.24
CA VAL A 148 -9.23 -47.10 -1.17
C VAL A 148 -10.01 -48.26 -0.55
N ALA A 149 -11.16 -48.58 -1.12
CA ALA A 149 -11.81 -49.86 -0.88
C ALA A 149 -10.85 -50.94 -1.37
N LYS A 150 -10.27 -51.69 -0.43
CA LYS A 150 -9.65 -52.98 -0.73
C LYS A 150 -10.77 -53.99 -0.89
N GLU A 151 -10.86 -54.60 -2.07
CA GLU A 151 -11.37 -55.96 -2.25
C GLU A 151 -10.24 -56.81 -2.84
#